data_AF-A0A086WGI3-F1
#
_entry.id   AF-A0A086WGI3-F1
#
_cell.length_a   1.000
_cell.length_b   1.000
_cell.length_c   1.000
_cell.angle_alpha   90.00
_cell.angle_beta   90.00
_cell.angle_gamma   90.00
#
_symmetry.space_group_name_H-M   'P 1'
#
loop_
_entity.id
_entity.type
_entity.pdbx_description
1 polymer ?
#
loop_
_entity_poly.entity_id
_entity_poly.type
_entity_poly.pdbx_seq_one_letter_code
_entity_poly.pdbx_strand_id
1 'polypeptide(L)'
;MNESMLLMASSGAFVGSHFVLSHPLRRPLVAVMGEKGFLALYSLVAFATLGAMAHFYPKTPVGAPLWHVGDGMWALATGLMLLASVMLLGSLVRNPAMPGATNAASAQARGVYGITRHPMLWAFAIWGMVHILVYPVTRNIIVALAIIVLSLLGAALQDRKKAALDPQGWPAWEGRTSYWPFAAILQGRARFGGFGAHALGGGLLVWLLATWAHIPLAGRAAGIWHWLV
;
A
#
# COMPACT_ATOMS: atom_id res chain seq x y z
N MET A 1 -5.77 26.94 12.76
CA MET A 1 -4.94 26.19 11.78
C MET A 1 -5.71 26.12 10.47
N ASN A 2 -5.05 26.36 9.33
CA ASN A 2 -5.63 26.15 8.00
C ASN A 2 -5.97 24.66 7.81
N GLU A 3 -7.04 24.33 7.09
CA GLU A 3 -7.51 22.96 6.81
C GLU A 3 -6.41 22.08 6.17
N SER A 4 -5.55 22.67 5.34
CA SER A 4 -4.38 21.99 4.79
C SER A 4 -3.40 21.54 5.87
N MET A 5 -3.20 22.36 6.91
CA MET A 5 -2.36 22.01 8.06
C MET A 5 -2.99 20.90 8.90
N LEU A 6 -4.32 20.90 9.06
CA LEU A 6 -5.04 19.83 9.76
C LEU A 6 -4.97 18.50 9.00
N LEU A 7 -5.08 18.53 7.67
CA LEU A 7 -4.90 17.35 6.83
C LEU A 7 -3.45 16.83 6.89
N MET A 8 -2.45 17.71 6.84
CA MET A 8 -1.05 17.34 7.01
C MET A 8 -0.78 16.75 8.39
N ALA A 9 -1.30 17.37 9.45
CA ALA A 9 -1.13 16.91 10.83
C ALA A 9 -1.79 15.55 11.06
N SER A 10 -3.03 15.35 10.58
CA SER A 10 -3.72 14.05 10.68
C SER A 10 -3.04 12.97 9.84
N SER A 11 -2.55 13.30 8.64
CA SER A 11 -1.76 12.38 7.81
C SER A 11 -0.45 12.00 8.50
N GLY A 12 0.26 12.97 9.07
CA GLY A 12 1.47 12.74 9.85
C GLY A 12 1.21 11.91 11.11
N ALA A 13 0.10 12.15 11.81
CA ALA A 13 -0.32 11.37 12.97
C ALA A 13 -0.67 9.91 12.58
N PHE A 14 -1.36 9.71 11.45
CA PHE A 14 -1.66 8.39 10.92
C PHE A 14 -0.35 7.63 10.64
N VAL A 15 0.55 8.19 9.82
CA VAL A 15 1.84 7.54 9.49
C VAL A 15 2.71 7.33 10.73
N GLY A 16 2.88 8.37 11.53
CA GLY A 16 3.73 8.36 12.72
C GLY A 16 3.25 7.34 13.76
N SER A 17 1.95 7.30 14.05
CA SER A 17 1.39 6.31 14.98
C SER A 17 1.56 4.88 14.47
N HIS A 18 1.42 4.63 13.17
CA HIS A 18 1.68 3.29 12.60
C HIS A 18 3.11 2.84 12.87
N PHE A 19 4.11 3.70 12.65
CA PHE A 19 5.51 3.35 12.90
C PHE A 19 5.82 3.21 14.38
N VAL A 20 5.41 4.18 15.19
CA VAL A 20 5.68 4.20 16.63
C VAL A 20 5.04 2.98 17.32
N LEU A 21 3.78 2.67 17.00
CA LEU A 21 3.09 1.52 17.59
C LEU A 21 3.59 0.18 17.03
N SER A 22 3.98 0.10 15.75
CA SER A 22 4.43 -1.16 15.15
C SER A 22 5.87 -1.56 15.50
N HIS A 23 6.69 -0.60 15.95
CA HIS A 23 8.13 -0.80 16.18
C HIS A 23 8.55 -0.49 17.63
N PRO A 24 8.87 0.75 18.04
CA PRO A 24 9.43 1.00 19.37
C PRO A 24 8.44 0.72 20.51
N LEU A 25 7.14 0.99 20.32
CA LEU A 25 6.15 0.79 21.39
C LEU A 25 5.47 -0.58 21.37
N ARG A 26 5.66 -1.40 20.34
CA ARG A 26 4.98 -2.70 20.23
C ARG A 26 5.30 -3.59 21.43
N ARG A 27 6.58 -3.87 21.66
CA ARG A 27 7.05 -4.79 22.69
C ARG A 27 6.61 -4.36 24.11
N PRO A 28 6.83 -3.10 24.56
CA PRO A 28 6.42 -2.71 25.91
C PRO A 28 4.89 -2.70 26.06
N LEU A 29 4.13 -2.24 25.06
CA LEU A 29 2.67 -2.22 25.16
C LEU A 29 2.10 -3.65 25.20
N VAL A 30 2.54 -4.55 24.31
CA VAL A 30 2.11 -5.96 24.31
C VAL A 30 2.46 -6.64 25.65
N ALA A 31 3.59 -6.32 26.28
CA ALA A 31 3.96 -6.89 27.57
C ALA A 31 3.00 -6.47 28.71
N VAL A 32 2.42 -5.26 28.64
CA VAL A 32 1.51 -4.74 29.67
C VAL A 32 0.06 -5.16 29.43
N MET A 33 -0.43 -5.14 28.18
CA MET A 33 -1.86 -5.34 27.86
C MET A 33 -2.17 -6.60 27.04
N GLY A 34 -1.15 -7.39 26.70
CA GLY A 34 -1.27 -8.55 25.82
C GLY A 34 -1.48 -8.20 24.34
N GLU A 35 -1.39 -9.20 23.46
CA GLU A 35 -1.53 -9.01 22.01
C GLU A 35 -2.92 -8.49 21.62
N LYS A 36 -3.99 -8.99 22.24
CA LYS A 36 -5.37 -8.54 21.94
C LYS A 36 -5.61 -7.09 22.36
N GLY A 37 -5.14 -6.70 23.56
CA GLY A 37 -5.25 -5.33 24.03
C GLY A 37 -4.47 -4.36 23.14
N PHE A 38 -3.27 -4.74 22.74
CA PHE A 38 -2.45 -3.96 21.81
C PHE A 38 -3.14 -3.80 20.45
N LEU A 39 -3.71 -4.87 19.89
CA LEU A 39 -4.44 -4.80 18.62
C LEU A 39 -5.66 -3.88 18.69
N ALA A 40 -6.40 -3.89 19.81
CA ALA A 40 -7.52 -2.97 20.03
C ALA A 40 -7.06 -1.51 20.08
N LEU A 41 -6.00 -1.21 20.85
CA LEU A 41 -5.41 0.13 20.92
C LEU A 41 -4.90 0.59 19.55
N TYR A 42 -4.14 -0.26 18.87
CA TYR A 42 -3.61 0.01 17.53
C TYR A 42 -4.75 0.35 16.56
N SER A 43 -5.79 -0.48 16.54
CA SER A 43 -6.95 -0.28 15.65
C SER A 43 -7.67 1.02 15.97
N LEU A 44 -7.90 1.32 17.26
CA LEU A 44 -8.54 2.57 17.67
C LEU A 44 -7.76 3.80 17.21
N VAL A 45 -6.43 3.81 17.40
CA VAL A 45 -5.57 4.93 16.96
C VAL A 45 -5.56 5.05 15.44
N ALA A 46 -5.48 3.93 14.72
CA ALA A 46 -5.51 3.91 13.26
C ALA A 46 -6.87 4.44 12.73
N PHE A 47 -8.00 3.98 13.27
CA PHE A 47 -9.33 4.46 12.89
C PHE A 47 -9.54 5.93 13.23
N ALA A 48 -9.10 6.39 14.40
CA ALA A 48 -9.23 7.79 14.80
C ALA A 48 -8.42 8.72 13.87
N THR A 49 -7.17 8.38 13.58
CA THR A 49 -6.30 9.19 12.71
C THR A 49 -6.73 9.14 11.25
N LEU A 50 -7.16 7.97 10.73
CA LEU A 50 -7.75 7.85 9.40
C LEU A 50 -9.08 8.62 9.29
N GLY A 51 -9.94 8.52 10.31
CA GLY A 51 -11.18 9.27 10.40
C GLY A 51 -10.96 10.78 10.39
N ALA A 52 -9.91 11.26 11.08
CA ALA A 52 -9.50 12.66 11.01
C ALA A 52 -9.06 13.06 9.59
N MET A 53 -8.25 12.25 8.91
CA MET A 53 -7.89 12.49 7.50
C MET A 53 -9.14 12.59 6.60
N ALA A 54 -10.07 11.63 6.73
CA ALA A 54 -11.31 11.60 5.97
C ALA A 54 -12.21 12.81 6.26
N HIS A 55 -12.21 13.30 7.51
CA HIS A 55 -12.96 14.49 7.92
C HIS A 55 -12.39 15.79 7.36
N PHE A 56 -11.06 15.93 7.33
CA PHE A 56 -10.41 17.15 6.87
C PHE A 56 -10.22 17.22 5.36
N TYR A 57 -10.07 16.08 4.68
CA TYR A 57 -9.87 16.03 3.23
C TYR A 57 -10.92 16.81 2.39
N PRO A 58 -12.24 16.65 2.59
CA PRO A 58 -13.23 17.42 1.83
C PRO A 58 -13.24 18.90 2.20
N LYS A 59 -12.77 19.26 3.41
CA LYS A 59 -12.68 20.64 3.89
C LYS A 59 -11.42 21.36 3.38
N THR A 60 -10.38 20.61 3.03
CA THR A 60 -9.17 21.19 2.43
C THR A 60 -9.48 21.68 1.02
N PRO A 61 -9.15 22.94 0.69
CA PRO A 61 -9.33 23.48 -0.65
C PRO A 61 -8.71 22.58 -1.73
N VAL A 62 -9.41 22.41 -2.85
CA VAL A 62 -8.90 21.60 -3.97
C VAL A 62 -7.63 22.25 -4.53
N GLY A 63 -7.66 23.57 -4.74
CA GLY A 63 -6.62 24.28 -5.49
C GLY A 63 -6.68 23.97 -6.99
N ALA A 64 -5.91 24.73 -7.76
CA ALA A 64 -5.69 24.43 -9.17
C ALA A 64 -4.80 23.17 -9.31
N PRO A 65 -5.00 22.34 -10.35
CA PRO A 65 -4.08 21.25 -10.64
C PRO A 65 -2.68 21.80 -10.93
N LEU A 66 -1.65 21.14 -10.40
CA LEU A 66 -0.25 21.54 -10.57
C LEU A 66 0.29 21.28 -11.99
N TRP A 67 -0.33 20.36 -12.73
CA TRP A 67 -0.06 20.10 -14.14
C TRP A 67 -1.30 19.66 -14.90
N HIS A 68 -1.26 19.78 -16.23
CA HIS A 68 -2.29 19.27 -17.11
C HIS A 68 -2.18 17.73 -17.22
N VAL A 69 -3.31 17.04 -17.12
CA VAL A 69 -3.39 15.57 -17.21
C VAL A 69 -3.99 15.19 -18.56
N GLY A 70 -3.15 14.73 -19.49
CA GLY A 70 -3.60 14.25 -20.80
C GLY A 70 -3.82 12.72 -20.84
N ASP A 71 -4.34 12.23 -21.96
CA ASP A 71 -4.69 10.81 -22.13
C ASP A 71 -3.49 9.86 -21.95
N GLY A 72 -2.28 10.28 -22.34
CA GLY A 72 -1.08 9.47 -22.13
C GLY A 72 -0.80 9.20 -20.64
N MET A 73 -1.02 10.20 -19.77
CA MET A 73 -0.88 10.01 -18.31
C MET A 73 -1.98 9.11 -17.77
N TRP A 74 -3.22 9.26 -18.26
CA TRP A 74 -4.34 8.38 -17.89
C TRP A 74 -4.11 6.93 -18.31
N ALA A 75 -3.56 6.69 -19.51
CA ALA A 75 -3.23 5.35 -20.00
C ALA A 75 -2.15 4.69 -19.11
N LEU A 76 -1.08 5.43 -18.80
CA LEU A 76 -0.03 4.96 -17.89
C LEU A 76 -0.58 4.65 -16.49
N ALA A 77 -1.33 5.60 -15.91
CA ALA A 77 -2.00 5.44 -14.61
C ALA A 77 -2.90 4.21 -14.56
N THR A 78 -3.68 4.01 -15.62
CA THR A 78 -4.59 2.86 -15.76
C THR A 78 -3.83 1.54 -15.74
N GLY A 79 -2.76 1.41 -16.53
CA GLY A 79 -1.94 0.20 -16.55
C GLY A 79 -1.22 -0.06 -15.22
N LEU A 80 -0.67 0.99 -14.60
CA LEU A 80 -0.02 0.88 -13.28
C LEU A 80 -1.01 0.49 -12.18
N MET A 81 -2.24 1.02 -12.21
CA MET A 81 -3.27 0.66 -11.23
C MET A 81 -3.76 -0.78 -11.40
N LEU A 82 -3.82 -1.30 -12.64
CA LEU A 82 -4.11 -2.72 -12.88
C LEU A 82 -3.00 -3.60 -12.28
N LEU A 83 -1.73 -3.26 -12.53
CA LEU A 83 -0.59 -3.95 -11.92
C LEU A 83 -0.68 -3.92 -10.38
N ALA A 84 -0.95 -2.75 -9.80
CA ALA A 84 -1.13 -2.60 -8.35
C ALA A 84 -2.26 -3.47 -7.82
N SER A 85 -3.39 -3.57 -8.55
CA SER A 85 -4.52 -4.41 -8.16
C SER A 85 -4.17 -5.90 -8.20
N VAL A 86 -3.47 -6.36 -9.24
CA VAL A 86 -2.95 -7.74 -9.30
C VAL A 86 -1.98 -8.04 -8.16
N MET A 87 -1.08 -7.10 -7.86
CA MET A 87 -0.14 -7.21 -6.73
C MET A 87 -0.88 -7.28 -5.39
N LEU A 88 -1.88 -6.44 -5.19
CA LEU A 88 -2.70 -6.42 -3.97
C LEU A 88 -3.41 -7.76 -3.78
N LEU A 89 -4.15 -8.25 -4.78
CA LEU A 89 -4.92 -9.48 -4.64
C LEU A 89 -4.01 -10.70 -4.54
N GLY A 90 -2.95 -10.75 -5.33
CA GLY A 90 -1.95 -11.81 -5.19
C GLY A 90 -1.28 -11.83 -3.80
N SER A 91 -1.16 -10.67 -3.15
CA SER A 91 -0.56 -10.55 -1.82
C SER A 91 -1.44 -11.09 -0.68
N LEU A 92 -2.70 -11.42 -0.94
CA LEU A 92 -3.61 -11.97 0.08
C LEU A 92 -3.45 -13.49 0.25
N VAL A 93 -2.70 -14.15 -0.64
CA VAL A 93 -2.56 -15.60 -0.67
C VAL A 93 -1.12 -16.00 -0.33
N ARG A 94 -0.95 -16.78 0.75
CA ARG A 94 0.36 -17.35 1.19
C ARG A 94 1.43 -16.32 1.54
N ASN A 95 1.02 -15.12 1.93
CA ASN A 95 1.92 -14.01 2.25
C ASN A 95 2.74 -14.22 3.52
N PRO A 96 4.08 -14.36 3.42
CA PRO A 96 4.94 -14.54 4.60
C PRO A 96 5.00 -13.32 5.53
N ALA A 97 4.64 -12.15 4.99
CA ALA A 97 4.68 -10.88 5.69
C ALA A 97 3.44 -10.67 6.57
N MET A 98 2.36 -11.44 6.39
CA MET A 98 1.11 -11.29 7.15
C MET A 98 1.31 -11.49 8.67
N PRO A 99 0.49 -10.84 9.50
CA PRO A 99 0.44 -11.12 10.93
C PRO A 99 0.19 -12.61 11.19
N GLY A 100 0.98 -13.22 12.08
CA GLY A 100 0.85 -14.65 12.43
C GLY A 100 1.38 -15.65 11.40
N ALA A 101 1.85 -15.20 10.23
CA ALA A 101 2.42 -16.10 9.23
C ALA A 101 3.77 -16.70 9.69
N THR A 102 3.91 -18.02 9.52
CA THR A 102 5.09 -18.82 9.90
C THR A 102 5.74 -19.54 8.72
N ASN A 103 5.33 -19.21 7.49
CA ASN A 103 5.73 -19.92 6.27
C ASN A 103 6.92 -19.29 5.54
N ALA A 104 7.64 -18.32 6.12
CA ALA A 104 8.72 -17.60 5.42
C ALA A 104 9.83 -18.54 4.92
N ALA A 105 10.25 -19.49 5.75
CA ALA A 105 11.30 -20.45 5.40
C ALA A 105 10.96 -21.29 4.15
N SER A 106 9.70 -21.71 4.00
CA SER A 106 9.22 -22.58 2.91
C SER A 106 8.54 -21.83 1.75
N ALA A 107 8.32 -20.52 1.89
CA ALA A 107 7.67 -19.71 0.87
C ALA A 107 8.49 -19.62 -0.42
N GLN A 108 7.77 -19.63 -1.55
CA GLN A 108 8.34 -19.57 -2.90
C GLN A 108 8.13 -18.18 -3.52
N ALA A 109 9.18 -17.65 -4.15
CA ALA A 109 9.15 -16.39 -4.89
C ALA A 109 8.45 -16.55 -6.25
N ARG A 110 7.15 -16.83 -6.24
CA ARG A 110 6.31 -17.05 -7.44
C ARG A 110 5.18 -16.02 -7.51
N GLY A 111 4.68 -15.77 -8.72
CA GLY A 111 3.63 -14.78 -8.96
C GLY A 111 4.06 -13.38 -8.50
N VAL A 112 3.21 -12.70 -7.74
CA VAL A 112 3.48 -11.35 -7.24
C VAL A 112 4.71 -11.27 -6.33
N TYR A 113 5.05 -12.37 -5.64
CA TYR A 113 6.25 -12.42 -4.78
C TYR A 113 7.56 -12.54 -5.57
N GLY A 114 7.48 -12.97 -6.83
CA GLY A 114 8.61 -12.89 -7.76
C GLY A 114 8.93 -11.45 -8.16
N ILE A 115 7.92 -10.57 -8.19
CA ILE A 115 8.08 -9.14 -8.47
C ILE A 115 8.75 -8.47 -7.27
N THR A 116 8.15 -8.55 -6.09
CA THR A 116 8.70 -7.99 -4.85
C THR A 116 8.22 -8.82 -3.68
N ARG A 117 9.00 -8.86 -2.61
CA ARG A 117 8.64 -9.48 -1.33
C ARG A 117 7.43 -8.81 -0.65
N HIS A 118 7.16 -7.54 -0.96
CA HIS A 118 6.09 -6.72 -0.36
C HIS A 118 5.05 -6.27 -1.39
N PRO A 119 4.36 -7.19 -2.09
CA PRO A 119 3.48 -6.82 -3.19
C PRO A 119 2.29 -5.95 -2.72
N MET A 120 1.78 -6.19 -1.50
CA MET A 120 0.73 -5.36 -0.90
C MET A 120 1.17 -3.90 -0.73
N LEU A 121 2.33 -3.68 -0.11
CA LEU A 121 2.80 -2.33 0.21
C LEU A 121 3.24 -1.58 -1.06
N TRP A 122 3.85 -2.28 -2.01
CA TRP A 122 4.11 -1.71 -3.33
C TRP A 122 2.84 -1.37 -4.10
N ALA A 123 1.76 -2.16 -3.97
CA ALA A 123 0.47 -1.82 -4.56
C ALA A 123 -0.08 -0.49 -3.99
N PHE A 124 -0.01 -0.27 -2.68
CA PHE A 124 -0.43 1.00 -2.06
C PHE A 124 0.48 2.17 -2.45
N ALA A 125 1.79 1.95 -2.59
CA ALA A 125 2.69 2.99 -3.09
C ALA A 125 2.37 3.36 -4.55
N ILE A 126 2.16 2.37 -5.42
CA ILE A 126 1.76 2.61 -6.82
C ILE A 126 0.39 3.30 -6.87
N TRP A 127 -0.54 2.90 -6.02
CA TRP A 127 -1.83 3.58 -5.89
C TRP A 127 -1.64 5.08 -5.61
N GLY A 128 -0.82 5.44 -4.62
CA GLY A 128 -0.54 6.84 -4.30
C GLY A 128 0.14 7.58 -5.45
N MET A 129 1.13 6.96 -6.09
CA MET A 129 1.85 7.56 -7.23
C MET A 129 0.92 7.85 -8.41
N VAL A 130 0.04 6.89 -8.75
CA VAL A 130 -0.96 7.05 -9.81
C VAL A 130 -1.95 8.17 -9.47
N HIS A 131 -2.44 8.24 -8.22
CA HIS A 131 -3.36 9.29 -7.82
C HIS A 131 -2.72 10.68 -7.88
N ILE A 132 -1.44 10.82 -7.54
CA ILE A 132 -0.69 12.07 -7.74
C ILE A 132 -0.64 12.41 -9.23
N LEU A 133 -0.29 11.43 -10.08
CA LEU A 133 -0.13 11.62 -11.52
C LEU A 133 -1.40 12.15 -12.20
N VAL A 134 -2.58 11.60 -11.89
CA VAL A 134 -3.85 11.96 -12.56
C VAL A 134 -4.74 12.93 -11.79
N TYR A 135 -4.43 13.19 -10.52
CA TYR A 135 -5.15 14.19 -9.72
C TYR A 135 -4.18 15.08 -8.94
N PRO A 136 -3.48 16.00 -9.65
CA PRO A 136 -2.32 16.70 -9.12
C PRO A 136 -2.72 17.93 -8.31
N VAL A 137 -3.49 17.72 -7.26
CA VAL A 137 -3.97 18.79 -6.36
C VAL A 137 -3.42 18.60 -4.95
N THR A 138 -3.15 19.69 -4.24
CA THR A 138 -2.42 19.67 -2.95
C THR A 138 -3.02 18.72 -1.93
N ARG A 139 -4.34 18.76 -1.71
CA ARG A 139 -5.01 17.85 -0.75
C ARG A 139 -4.85 16.37 -1.09
N ASN A 140 -4.84 16.03 -2.39
CA ASN A 140 -4.65 14.67 -2.86
C ASN A 140 -3.20 14.23 -2.69
N ILE A 141 -2.26 15.13 -3.03
CA ILE A 141 -0.82 14.89 -2.88
C ILE A 141 -0.47 14.63 -1.42
N ILE A 142 -1.02 15.39 -0.46
CA ILE A 142 -0.78 15.18 0.98
C ILE A 142 -1.14 13.75 1.39
N VAL A 143 -2.36 13.29 1.07
CA VAL A 143 -2.83 11.95 1.43
C VAL A 143 -2.03 10.87 0.70
N ALA A 144 -1.85 11.03 -0.61
CA ALA A 144 -1.12 10.05 -1.43
C ALA A 144 0.33 9.89 -0.97
N LEU A 145 1.03 10.99 -0.65
CA LEU A 145 2.37 10.94 -0.08
C LEU A 145 2.39 10.23 1.28
N ALA A 146 1.42 10.49 2.15
CA ALA A 146 1.33 9.80 3.44
C ALA A 146 1.22 8.28 3.25
N ILE A 147 0.39 7.82 2.31
CA ILE A 147 0.25 6.40 1.98
C ILE A 147 1.53 5.83 1.34
N ILE A 148 2.20 6.56 0.43
CA ILE A 148 3.47 6.12 -0.17
C ILE A 148 4.53 5.93 0.93
N VAL A 149 4.70 6.94 1.79
CA VAL A 149 5.67 6.92 2.89
C VAL A 149 5.38 5.77 3.85
N LEU A 150 4.13 5.63 4.28
CA LEU A 150 3.70 4.53 5.13
C LEU A 150 4.03 3.17 4.51
N SER A 151 3.76 3.01 3.22
CA SER A 151 3.91 1.74 2.54
C SER A 151 5.38 1.37 2.30
N LEU A 152 6.19 2.28 1.77
CA LEU A 152 7.59 2.01 1.45
C LEU A 152 8.46 1.92 2.71
N LEU A 153 8.36 2.91 3.61
CA LEU A 153 9.11 2.82 4.87
C LEU A 153 8.58 1.67 5.74
N GLY A 154 7.26 1.44 5.75
CA GLY A 154 6.66 0.30 6.44
C GLY A 154 7.19 -1.03 5.93
N ALA A 155 7.36 -1.19 4.63
CA ALA A 155 7.95 -2.38 4.01
C ALA A 155 9.40 -2.61 4.51
N ALA A 156 10.23 -1.57 4.49
CA ALA A 156 11.61 -1.65 4.94
C ALA A 156 11.72 -1.94 6.46
N LEU A 157 10.87 -1.33 7.27
CA LEU A 157 10.82 -1.58 8.72
C LEU A 157 10.22 -2.96 9.04
N GLN A 158 9.27 -3.44 8.23
CA GLN A 158 8.72 -4.79 8.33
C GLN A 158 9.79 -5.85 8.10
N ASP A 159 10.75 -5.61 7.22
CA ASP A 159 11.89 -6.51 7.00
C ASP A 159 12.73 -6.68 8.24
N ARG A 160 13.13 -5.55 8.83
CA ARG A 160 13.90 -5.53 10.09
C ARG A 160 13.13 -6.25 11.21
N LYS A 161 11.83 -5.98 11.33
CA LYS A 161 10.96 -6.61 12.33
C LYS A 161 10.86 -8.12 12.13
N LYS A 162 10.61 -8.57 10.90
CA LYS A 162 10.43 -9.98 10.59
C LYS A 162 11.75 -10.76 10.67
N ALA A 163 12.89 -10.17 10.30
CA ALA A 163 14.22 -10.74 10.53
C ALA A 163 14.50 -10.98 12.02
N ALA A 164 14.09 -10.06 12.89
CA ALA A 164 14.26 -10.21 14.34
C ALA A 164 13.34 -11.28 14.94
N LEU A 165 12.14 -11.48 14.37
CA LEU A 165 11.16 -12.46 14.84
C LEU A 165 11.39 -13.87 14.29
N ASP A 166 11.96 -13.97 13.09
CA ASP A 166 12.30 -15.24 12.41
C ASP A 166 13.72 -15.14 11.81
N PRO A 167 14.77 -15.29 12.64
CA PRO A 167 16.17 -15.07 12.22
C PRO A 167 16.68 -16.05 11.17
N GLN A 168 15.98 -17.15 10.90
CA GLN A 168 16.38 -18.14 9.91
C GLN A 168 15.47 -18.10 8.67
N GLY A 169 14.15 -18.09 8.87
CA GLY A 169 13.19 -18.16 7.77
C GLY A 169 13.08 -16.85 6.98
N TRP A 170 13.17 -15.70 7.65
CA TRP A 170 13.05 -14.41 6.96
C TRP A 170 14.28 -14.05 6.12
N PRO A 171 15.54 -14.22 6.59
CA PRO A 171 16.70 -14.07 5.72
C PRO A 171 16.72 -15.05 4.53
N ALA A 172 16.24 -16.29 4.71
CA ALA A 172 16.06 -17.23 3.60
C ALA A 172 15.02 -16.74 2.57
N TRP A 173 13.94 -16.11 3.04
CA TRP A 173 12.95 -15.47 2.18
C TRP A 173 13.53 -14.27 1.41
N GLU A 174 14.35 -13.45 2.07
CA GLU A 174 15.08 -12.34 1.47
C GLU A 174 16.00 -12.80 0.34
N GLY A 175 16.74 -13.90 0.56
CA GLY A 175 17.63 -14.47 -0.44
C GLY A 175 16.94 -14.85 -1.75
N ARG A 176 15.64 -15.17 -1.72
CA ARG A 176 14.86 -15.56 -2.92
C ARG A 176 14.02 -14.43 -3.52
N THR A 177 13.90 -13.29 -2.83
CA THR A 177 13.04 -12.16 -3.24
C THR A 177 13.78 -10.83 -3.24
N SER A 178 13.10 -9.73 -3.50
CA SER A 178 13.69 -8.39 -3.41
C SER A 178 12.69 -7.41 -2.82
N TYR A 179 13.20 -6.41 -2.11
CA TYR A 179 12.43 -5.23 -1.75
C TYR A 179 11.99 -4.47 -3.00
N TRP A 180 12.92 -4.17 -3.91
CA TRP A 180 12.66 -3.45 -5.15
C TRP A 180 11.97 -4.36 -6.18
N PRO A 181 10.88 -3.91 -6.82
CA PRO A 181 10.19 -4.65 -7.87
C PRO A 181 11.14 -5.11 -8.97
N PHE A 182 10.97 -6.35 -9.42
CA PHE A 182 11.72 -7.03 -10.48
C PHE A 182 13.22 -7.27 -10.23
N ALA A 183 13.83 -6.70 -9.18
CA ALA A 183 15.26 -6.86 -8.95
C ALA A 183 15.69 -8.32 -8.70
N ALA A 184 14.87 -9.14 -8.03
CA ALA A 184 15.18 -10.57 -7.86
C ALA A 184 15.11 -11.35 -9.17
N ILE A 185 14.23 -10.94 -10.09
CA ILE A 185 14.12 -11.53 -11.44
C ILE A 185 15.34 -11.16 -12.28
N LEU A 186 15.72 -9.88 -12.27
CA LEU A 186 16.91 -9.39 -12.99
C LEU A 186 18.21 -10.06 -12.48
N GLN A 187 18.25 -10.41 -11.19
CA GLN A 187 19.37 -11.12 -10.58
C GLN A 187 19.28 -12.65 -10.73
N GLY A 188 18.27 -13.19 -11.42
CA GLY A 188 18.09 -14.63 -11.64
C GLY A 188 17.67 -15.43 -10.40
N ARG A 189 17.34 -14.76 -9.28
CA ARG A 189 16.93 -15.39 -8.01
C ARG A 189 15.43 -15.73 -7.99
N ALA A 190 14.64 -15.06 -8.81
CA ALA A 190 13.23 -15.33 -9.03
C ALA A 190 12.91 -15.42 -10.53
N ARG A 191 11.74 -15.95 -10.88
CA ARG A 191 11.25 -16.00 -12.27
C ARG A 191 9.94 -15.23 -12.39
N PHE A 192 9.77 -14.50 -13.48
CA PHE A 192 8.49 -13.89 -13.82
C PHE A 192 7.49 -14.98 -14.22
N GLY A 193 6.27 -14.93 -13.67
CA GLY A 193 5.22 -15.92 -13.92
C GLY A 193 4.75 -16.64 -12.66
N GLY A 194 3.88 -17.64 -12.84
CA GLY A 194 3.25 -18.36 -11.72
C GLY A 194 2.20 -17.53 -10.98
N PHE A 195 1.58 -16.57 -11.65
CA PHE A 195 0.46 -15.82 -11.10
C PHE A 195 -0.76 -16.74 -10.97
N GLY A 196 -1.33 -16.82 -9.77
CA GLY A 196 -2.56 -17.58 -9.55
C GLY A 196 -3.79 -16.87 -10.12
N ALA A 197 -4.84 -17.63 -10.40
CA ALA A 197 -6.12 -17.09 -10.88
C ALA A 197 -6.70 -16.01 -9.93
N HIS A 198 -6.52 -16.16 -8.61
CA HIS A 198 -6.92 -15.15 -7.64
C HIS A 198 -6.21 -13.80 -7.85
N ALA A 199 -4.90 -13.81 -8.14
CA ALA A 199 -4.15 -12.59 -8.37
C ALA A 199 -4.58 -11.90 -9.67
N LEU A 200 -4.67 -12.66 -10.77
CA LEU A 200 -5.01 -12.13 -12.09
C LEU A 200 -6.49 -11.75 -12.18
N GLY A 201 -7.40 -12.70 -11.95
CA GLY A 201 -8.83 -12.48 -12.06
C GLY A 201 -9.37 -11.56 -10.95
N GLY A 202 -8.92 -11.77 -9.70
CA GLY A 202 -9.29 -10.88 -8.60
C GLY A 202 -8.74 -9.47 -8.78
N GLY A 203 -7.47 -9.35 -9.23
CA GLY A 203 -6.85 -8.06 -9.52
C GLY A 203 -7.59 -7.30 -10.62
N LEU A 204 -7.94 -7.98 -11.71
CA LEU A 204 -8.73 -7.40 -12.80
C LEU A 204 -10.12 -6.96 -12.31
N LEU A 205 -10.81 -7.81 -11.55
CA LEU A 205 -12.15 -7.51 -11.04
C LEU A 205 -12.12 -6.31 -10.09
N VAL A 206 -11.19 -6.27 -9.14
CA VAL A 206 -11.04 -5.14 -8.22
C VAL A 206 -10.66 -3.87 -8.97
N TRP A 207 -9.77 -3.95 -9.95
CA TRP A 207 -9.42 -2.81 -10.78
C TRP A 207 -10.64 -2.26 -11.53
N LEU A 208 -11.44 -3.11 -12.18
CA LEU A 208 -12.66 -2.72 -12.89
C LEU A 208 -13.67 -2.05 -11.94
N LEU A 209 -13.96 -2.71 -10.81
CA LEU A 209 -14.95 -2.23 -9.84
C LEU A 209 -14.50 -0.94 -9.16
N ALA A 210 -13.25 -0.86 -8.72
CA ALA A 210 -12.73 0.32 -8.03
C ALA A 210 -12.64 1.53 -8.97
N THR A 211 -12.19 1.33 -10.22
CA THR A 211 -12.13 2.42 -11.21
C THR A 211 -13.53 2.86 -11.63
N TRP A 212 -14.48 1.92 -11.77
CA TRP A 212 -15.89 2.26 -12.03
C TRP A 212 -16.50 3.07 -10.87
N ALA A 213 -16.22 2.67 -9.63
CA ALA A 213 -16.75 3.32 -8.43
C ALA A 213 -16.30 4.79 -8.28
N HIS A 214 -15.28 5.24 -9.01
CA HIS A 214 -14.93 6.67 -9.04
C HIS A 214 -16.06 7.52 -9.64
N ILE A 215 -16.90 6.98 -10.52
CA ILE A 215 -18.02 7.71 -11.12
C ILE A 215 -19.03 8.12 -10.03
N PRO A 216 -19.67 7.19 -9.28
CA PRO A 216 -20.62 7.56 -8.25
C PRO A 216 -19.97 8.16 -6.99
N LEU A 217 -18.74 7.79 -6.63
CA LEU A 217 -18.13 8.20 -5.36
C LEU A 217 -17.29 9.48 -5.46
N ALA A 218 -16.63 9.70 -6.60
CA ALA A 218 -15.72 10.83 -6.82
C ALA A 218 -16.20 11.78 -7.91
N GLY A 219 -17.32 11.48 -8.57
CA GLY A 219 -17.90 12.29 -9.65
C GLY A 219 -17.05 12.32 -10.91
N ARG A 220 -16.14 11.37 -11.10
CA ARG A 220 -15.22 11.32 -12.26
C ARG A 220 -14.96 9.89 -12.72
N ALA A 221 -14.92 9.69 -14.03
CA ALA A 221 -14.49 8.43 -14.60
C ALA A 221 -12.98 8.22 -14.36
N ALA A 222 -12.58 6.98 -14.12
CA ALA A 222 -11.19 6.58 -13.90
C ALA A 222 -10.90 5.25 -14.60
N GLY A 223 -9.63 4.90 -14.76
CA GLY A 223 -9.27 3.66 -15.47
C GLY A 223 -9.73 3.70 -16.93
N ILE A 224 -10.20 2.56 -17.44
CA ILE A 224 -10.76 2.50 -18.80
C ILE A 224 -12.02 3.35 -18.99
N TRP A 225 -12.76 3.63 -17.92
CA TRP A 225 -14.01 4.36 -18.00
C TRP A 225 -13.81 5.82 -18.45
N HIS A 226 -12.61 6.38 -18.24
CA HIS A 226 -12.25 7.74 -18.69
C HIS A 226 -12.45 7.94 -20.21
N TRP A 227 -12.34 6.88 -21.03
CA TRP A 227 -12.55 6.95 -22.47
C TRP A 227 -13.89 6.38 -22.95
N LEU A 228 -14.65 5.73 -22.06
CA LEU A 228 -15.85 4.96 -22.43
C LEU A 228 -17.16 5.65 -22.02
N VAL A 229 -17.10 6.64 -21.13
CA VAL A 229 -18.25 7.36 -20.56
C VAL A 229 -17.97 8.85 -20.61
#